data_AF-A0A382WGG5-F1
#
_entry.id   AF-A0A382WGG5-F1
#
_cell.length_a   1.000
_cell.length_b   1.000
_cell.length_c   1.000
_cell.angle_alpha   90.00
_cell.angle_beta   90.00
_cell.angle_gamma   90.00
#
_symmetry.space_group_name_H-M   'P 1'
#
loop_
_entity.id
_entity.type
_entity.pdbx_description
1 polymer ?
#
loop_
_entity_poly.entity_id
_entity_poly.type
_entity_poly.pdbx_seq_one_letter_code
_entity_poly.pdbx_strand_id
1 'polypeptide(L)'
;MHALGNDFVVFDARTNPMALGSEQLQHLASRHRGVGCDQVIILEPSKKADLVMRIFNADGGEVGACGNAARCIGLFLMEEQATSEVLIETQSAL
;
A
#
# COMPACT_ATOMS: atom_id res chain seq x y z
N MET A 1 8.06 -2.95 -4.71
CA MET A 1 7.22 -2.99 -5.93
C MET A 1 7.30 -1.62 -6.60
N HIS A 2 7.12 -1.48 -7.90
CA HIS A 2 7.13 -0.16 -8.54
C HIS A 2 6.21 -0.11 -9.76
N ALA A 3 5.73 1.10 -10.10
CA ALA A 3 5.04 1.38 -11.34
C ALA A 3 5.52 2.71 -11.92
N LEU A 4 6.01 2.67 -13.17
CA LEU A 4 6.45 3.86 -13.92
C LEU A 4 7.43 4.76 -13.14
N GLY A 5 8.35 4.15 -12.39
CA GLY A 5 9.36 4.85 -11.60
C GLY A 5 8.92 5.26 -10.19
N ASN A 6 7.64 5.14 -9.85
CA ASN A 6 7.16 5.30 -8.48
C ASN A 6 7.29 3.97 -7.73
N ASP A 7 8.12 3.93 -6.68
CA ASP A 7 8.41 2.72 -5.91
C ASP A 7 7.73 2.73 -4.54
N PHE A 8 7.33 1.53 -4.10
CA PHE A 8 6.62 1.34 -2.86
C PHE A 8 7.02 0.04 -2.15
N VAL A 9 7.05 0.13 -0.82
CA VAL A 9 7.16 -1.01 0.10
C VAL A 9 5.76 -1.36 0.56
N VAL A 10 5.41 -2.66 0.50
CA VAL A 10 4.07 -3.15 0.82
C VAL A 10 4.16 -4.06 2.04
N PHE A 11 3.32 -3.79 3.04
CA PHE A 11 3.10 -4.65 4.19
C PHE A 11 1.71 -5.27 4.11
N ASP A 12 1.65 -6.60 4.12
CA ASP A 12 0.39 -7.33 4.18
C ASP A 12 -0.03 -7.54 5.64
N ALA A 13 -0.96 -6.72 6.10
CA ALA A 13 -1.54 -6.76 7.45
C ALA A 13 -2.98 -7.31 7.45
N ARG A 14 -3.39 -8.04 6.38
CA ARG A 14 -4.74 -8.62 6.27
C ARG A 14 -5.02 -9.67 7.34
N THR A 15 -4.00 -10.41 7.78
CA THR A 15 -4.10 -11.48 8.78
C THR A 15 -3.54 -11.07 10.14
N ASN A 16 -2.43 -10.32 10.14
CA ASN A 16 -1.74 -9.84 11.33
C ASN A 16 -1.75 -8.31 11.34
N PRO A 17 -2.64 -7.68 12.11
CA PRO A 17 -2.75 -6.23 12.16
C PRO A 17 -1.42 -5.58 12.53
N MET A 18 -1.09 -4.52 11.82
CA MET A 18 0.13 -3.74 12.03
C MET A 18 -0.23 -2.25 12.06
N ALA A 19 0.41 -1.50 12.96
CA ALA A 19 0.35 -0.05 12.98
C ALA A 19 1.77 0.50 12.97
N LEU A 20 2.05 1.39 12.03
CA LEU A 20 3.34 2.08 11.93
C LEU A 20 3.14 3.55 12.29
N GLY A 21 3.96 4.06 13.21
CA GLY A 21 4.04 5.49 13.50
C GLY A 21 4.78 6.26 12.40
N SER A 22 4.60 7.57 12.36
CA SER A 22 5.22 8.46 11.36
C SER A 22 6.75 8.31 11.29
N GLU A 23 7.43 8.19 12.44
CA GLU A 23 8.88 7.99 12.48
C GLU A 23 9.31 6.66 11.83
N GLN A 24 8.56 5.58 12.06
CA GLN A 24 8.83 4.28 11.45
C GLN A 24 8.61 4.33 9.93
N LEU A 25 7.53 4.97 9.48
CA LEU A 25 7.24 5.18 8.05
C LEU A 25 8.35 5.98 7.37
N GLN A 26 8.77 7.09 7.96
CA GLN A 26 9.88 7.92 7.45
C GLN A 26 11.20 7.14 7.43
N HIS A 27 11.48 6.35 8.47
CA HIS A 27 12.67 5.52 8.51
C HIS A 27 12.66 4.47 7.40
N LEU A 28 11.55 3.75 7.22
CA LEU A 28 11.38 2.76 6.15
C LEU A 28 11.56 3.38 4.76
N ALA A 29 10.97 4.55 4.52
CA ALA A 29 11.05 5.27 3.26
C ALA A 29 12.43 5.91 2.98
N SER A 30 13.28 6.05 4.00
CA SER A 30 14.61 6.63 3.84
C SER A 30 15.49 5.79 2.91
N ARG A 31 15.87 6.35 1.76
CA ARG A 31 16.74 5.67 0.77
C ARG A 31 18.17 5.39 1.25
N HIS A 32 18.62 6.04 2.33
CA HIS A 32 19.98 5.87 2.85
C HIS A 32 20.04 5.06 4.14
N ARG A 33 18.94 5.02 4.90
CA ARG A 33 18.92 4.43 6.25
C ARG A 33 17.86 3.35 6.43
N GLY A 34 16.92 3.22 5.50
CA GLY A 34 15.88 2.20 5.50
C GLY A 34 15.85 1.42 4.20
N VAL A 35 14.67 0.93 3.83
CA VAL A 35 14.46 0.18 2.57
C VAL A 35 14.56 1.12 1.37
N GLY A 36 14.01 2.34 1.51
CA GLY A 36 13.98 3.34 0.46
C GLY A 36 12.82 3.15 -0.52
N CYS A 37 11.88 4.09 -0.51
CA CYS A 37 10.76 4.12 -1.43
C CYS A 37 10.07 5.49 -1.42
N ASP A 38 9.27 5.79 -2.44
CA ASP A 38 8.43 6.97 -2.45
C ASP A 38 7.25 6.85 -1.46
N GLN A 39 6.69 5.65 -1.33
CA GLN A 39 5.51 5.38 -0.50
C GLN A 39 5.59 4.05 0.24
N VAL A 40 5.01 4.01 1.45
CA VAL A 40 4.76 2.78 2.21
C VAL A 40 3.27 2.45 2.13
N ILE A 41 2.96 1.21 1.76
CA ILE A 41 1.60 0.71 1.60
C ILE A 41 1.33 -0.32 2.69
N ILE A 42 0.17 -0.20 3.35
CA ILE A 42 -0.32 -1.22 4.29
C ILE A 42 -1.64 -1.76 3.74
N LEU A 43 -1.69 -3.08 3.56
CA LEU A 43 -2.90 -3.80 3.14
C LEU A 43 -3.62 -4.31 4.39
N GLU A 44 -4.85 -3.89 4.58
CA GLU A 44 -5.69 -4.24 5.74
C GLU A 44 -6.93 -5.03 5.28
N PRO A 45 -7.57 -5.83 6.14
CA PRO A 45 -8.78 -6.54 5.75
C PRO A 45 -9.94 -5.55 5.55
N SER A 46 -10.71 -5.70 4.47
CA SER A 46 -11.96 -4.94 4.26
C SER A 46 -13.20 -5.80 4.55
N LYS A 47 -14.30 -5.15 4.92
CA LYS A 47 -15.63 -5.77 5.02
C LYS A 47 -16.48 -5.57 3.76
N LYS A 48 -16.00 -4.76 2.80
CA LYS A 48 -16.79 -4.28 1.65
C LYS A 48 -16.08 -4.50 0.32
N ALA A 49 -14.77 -4.70 0.34
CA ALA A 49 -13.90 -4.87 -0.81
C ALA A 49 -12.94 -6.04 -0.57
N ASP A 50 -12.06 -6.33 -1.52
CA ASP A 50 -11.05 -7.40 -1.37
C ASP A 50 -10.01 -7.07 -0.30
N LEU A 51 -9.68 -5.78 -0.16
CA LEU A 51 -8.88 -5.23 0.94
C LEU A 51 -9.04 -3.72 1.06
N VAL A 52 -8.48 -3.16 2.14
CA VAL A 52 -8.20 -1.73 2.28
C VAL A 52 -6.72 -1.49 1.99
N MET A 53 -6.41 -0.53 1.12
CA MET A 53 -5.05 -0.09 0.83
C MET A 53 -4.81 1.29 1.43
N ARG A 54 -3.99 1.34 2.49
CA ARG A 54 -3.53 2.59 3.10
C ARG A 54 -2.17 2.98 2.53
N ILE A 55 -2.01 4.25 2.21
CA ILE A 55 -0.84 4.77 1.48
C ILE A 55 -0.23 5.90 2.29
N PHE A 56 1.05 5.76 2.60
CA PHE A 56 1.82 6.79 3.31
C PHE A 56 2.97 7.28 2.43
N ASN A 57 3.12 8.59 2.32
CA ASN A 57 4.29 9.20 1.67
C ASN A 57 5.54 9.04 2.54
N ALA A 58 6.70 9.31 1.95
CA ALA A 58 7.99 9.25 2.64
C ALA A 58 8.12 10.19 3.86
N ASP A 59 7.29 11.23 3.98
CA ASP A 59 7.19 12.10 5.16
C ASP A 59 6.29 11.52 6.27
N GLY A 60 5.70 10.34 6.04
CA GLY A 60 4.77 9.66 6.95
C GLY A 60 3.34 10.17 6.89
N GLY A 61 3.02 11.12 6.00
CA GLY A 61 1.66 11.59 5.77
C GLY A 61 0.83 10.55 4.99
N GLU A 62 -0.39 10.28 5.44
CA GLU A 62 -1.33 9.42 4.73
C GLU A 62 -1.97 10.16 3.55
N VAL A 63 -2.12 9.50 2.41
CA VAL A 63 -2.75 10.05 1.22
C VAL A 63 -3.95 9.22 0.78
N GLY A 64 -4.91 9.92 0.18
CA GLY A 64 -6.21 9.37 -0.17
C GLY A 64 -6.19 8.20 -1.15
N ALA A 65 -5.39 8.33 -2.21
CA ALA A 65 -5.28 7.34 -3.28
C ALA A 65 -3.95 7.47 -4.04
N CYS A 66 -3.50 6.37 -4.64
CA CYS A 66 -2.34 6.35 -5.53
C CYS A 66 -2.59 5.35 -6.67
N GLY A 67 -2.79 5.87 -7.89
CA GLY A 67 -3.06 5.04 -9.06
C GLY A 67 -1.91 4.10 -9.42
N ASN A 68 -0.67 4.44 -9.09
CA ASN A 68 0.49 3.59 -9.34
C ASN A 68 0.49 2.36 -8.42
N ALA A 69 0.27 2.57 -7.11
CA ALA A 69 0.11 1.48 -6.16
C ALA A 69 -1.11 0.62 -6.50
N ALA A 70 -2.26 1.24 -6.80
CA ALA A 70 -3.49 0.53 -7.14
C ALA A 70 -3.33 -0.42 -8.34
N ARG A 71 -2.57 -0.05 -9.38
CA ARG A 71 -2.30 -0.94 -10.52
C ARG A 71 -1.52 -2.18 -10.10
N CYS A 72 -0.48 -2.02 -9.30
CA CYS A 72 0.35 -3.17 -8.91
C CYS A 72 -0.34 -4.05 -7.86
N ILE A 73 -1.03 -3.47 -6.88
CA ILE A 73 -1.81 -4.23 -5.90
C ILE A 73 -2.99 -4.92 -6.57
N GLY A 74 -3.67 -4.26 -7.52
CA GLY A 74 -4.73 -4.87 -8.31
C GLY A 74 -4.27 -6.11 -9.06
N LEU A 75 -3.14 -6.03 -9.77
CA LEU A 75 -2.56 -7.20 -10.44
C LEU A 75 -2.20 -8.32 -9.44
N PHE A 76 -1.56 -7.97 -8.33
CA PHE A 76 -1.19 -8.93 -7.29
C PHE A 76 -2.41 -9.68 -6.74
N LEU A 77 -3.53 -8.98 -6.47
CA LEU A 77 -4.75 -9.61 -5.97
C LEU A 77 -5.48 -10.44 -7.03
N MET A 78 -5.52 -9.95 -8.28
CA MET A 78 -6.11 -10.71 -9.38
C MET A 78 -5.40 -12.06 -9.57
N GLU A 79 -4.06 -12.07 -9.48
CA GLU A 79 -3.26 -13.30 -9.51
C GLU A 79 -3.52 -14.18 -8.28
N GLU A 80 -3.54 -13.61 -7.08
CA GLU A 80 -3.77 -14.34 -5.82
C GLU A 80 -5.14 -15.02 -5.78
N GLN A 81 -6.18 -14.35 -6.27
CA GLN A 81 -7.56 -14.83 -6.23
C GLN A 81 -8.00 -15.55 -7.53
N ALA A 82 -7.13 -15.62 -8.54
CA ALA A 82 -7.45 -16.13 -9.87
C ALA A 82 -8.72 -15.50 -10.50
N THR A 83 -8.80 -14.17 -10.44
CA THR A 83 -9.90 -13.36 -10.98
C THR A 83 -9.38 -12.31 -11.96
N SER A 84 -10.27 -11.75 -12.79
CA SER A 84 -9.95 -10.64 -13.71
C SER A 84 -10.29 -9.26 -13.16
N GLU A 85 -10.96 -9.20 -12.01
CA GLU A 85 -11.41 -7.97 -11.38
C GLU A 85 -11.31 -8.06 -9.86
N VAL A 86 -10.94 -6.95 -9.22
CA VAL A 86 -10.87 -6.79 -7.76
C VAL A 86 -11.31 -5.38 -7.38
N LEU A 87 -11.83 -5.23 -6.16
CA LEU A 87 -12.22 -3.97 -5.55
C LEU A 87 -11.24 -3.63 -4.42
N ILE A 88 -10.68 -2.43 -4.43
CA ILE A 88 -9.70 -1.96 -3.44
C ILE A 88 -10.25 -0.70 -2.78
N GLU A 89 -10.56 -0.80 -1.49
CA GLU A 89 -10.95 0.35 -0.69
C GLU A 89 -9.72 1.20 -0.35
N THR A 90 -9.86 2.53 -0.43
CA THR A 90 -8.82 3.50 -0.10
C THR A 90 -9.37 4.58 0.82
N GLN A 91 -8.52 5.46 1.35
CA GLN A 91 -8.99 6.58 2.17
C GLN A 91 -9.89 7.55 1.36
N SER A 92 -9.72 7.63 0.03
CA SER A 92 -10.55 8.50 -0.82
C SER A 92 -11.91 7.91 -1.18
N ALA A 93 -12.01 6.60 -1.40
CA ALA A 93 -13.22 5.96 -1.91
C ALA A 93 -13.16 4.42 -1.80
N LEU A 94 -14.32 3.80 -1.97
CA LEU A 94 -14.50 2.38 -2.29
C LEU A 94 -14.24 2.11 -3.77
#